data_AF-A0AAE0M6G0-F1
#
_entry.id   AF-A0AAE0M6G0-F1
#
_cell.length_a   1.000
_cell.length_b   1.000
_cell.length_c   1.000
_cell.angle_alpha   90.00
_cell.angle_beta   90.00
_cell.angle_gamma   90.00
#
_symmetry.space_group_name_H-M   'P 1'
#
loop_
_entity.id
_entity.type
_entity.pdbx_description
1 polymer ?
#
loop_
_entity_poly.entity_id
_entity_poly.type
_entity_poly.pdbx_seq_one_letter_code
_entity_poly.pdbx_strand_id
1 'polypeptide(L)'
;MSDSSLPTTPTTPVRSRKRAGSFLEEDFKIKRLKRIWDDETPQSWEEALAEIAFLKRQLSDVLEFIDTHCVQISAPPAINNLLNSRARGATALAQTISKKMSEAYEPIYDQTFDSRRTGVTSDDLSRAMARFIPQIEELARLDDDDALGLAYHLVFQVKNNSYGDAPGDGECDRPSDKPADALLAHVIRQRAEAGQVWNWAKDLGELSVEAKSLEEYGIEEWFPESRRALRELVARTDGEEEEALPLPKDEPLEVAVEDEAGDLTPKVTVPVLDVDQMSKISLNGD
;
A
#
# COMPACT_ATOMS: atom_id res chain seq x y z
N MET A 1 32.46 -38.32 -66.66
CA MET A 1 33.43 -37.44 -67.34
C MET A 1 33.41 -36.10 -66.63
N SER A 2 34.62 -35.53 -66.47
CA SER A 2 34.94 -34.25 -65.84
C SER A 2 35.26 -34.30 -64.34
N ASP A 3 36.45 -34.86 -64.09
CA ASP A 3 37.38 -34.46 -63.05
C ASP A 3 37.56 -32.93 -63.02
N SER A 4 37.57 -32.34 -61.82
CA SER A 4 38.10 -30.99 -61.62
C SER A 4 38.79 -30.92 -60.26
N SER A 5 40.06 -31.32 -60.27
CA SER A 5 40.99 -31.21 -59.15
C SER A 5 41.33 -29.75 -58.86
N LEU A 6 41.17 -29.32 -57.60
CA LEU A 6 41.67 -28.04 -57.09
C LEU A 6 42.98 -28.25 -56.33
N PRO A 7 43.93 -27.28 -56.38
CA PRO A 7 45.24 -27.42 -55.76
C PRO A 7 45.17 -27.09 -54.25
N THR A 8 45.70 -28.01 -53.43
CA THR A 8 45.95 -27.81 -52.01
C THR A 8 47.18 -26.93 -51.81
N THR A 9 47.02 -25.76 -51.20
CA THR A 9 48.13 -24.92 -50.73
C THR A 9 48.61 -25.39 -49.35
N PRO A 10 49.93 -25.34 -49.06
CA PRO A 10 50.46 -25.72 -47.76
C PRO A 10 50.20 -24.61 -46.73
N THR A 11 49.46 -24.96 -45.67
CA THR A 11 49.25 -24.11 -44.49
C THR A 11 50.53 -24.05 -43.67
N THR A 12 51.22 -22.91 -43.69
CA THR A 12 52.34 -22.62 -42.79
C THR A 12 51.82 -22.43 -41.36
N PRO A 13 52.40 -23.08 -40.34
CA PRO A 13 51.99 -22.86 -38.95
C PRO A 13 52.45 -21.47 -38.50
N VAL A 14 51.50 -20.58 -38.24
CA VAL A 14 51.76 -19.30 -37.55
C VAL A 14 52.18 -19.64 -36.13
N ARG A 15 53.49 -19.50 -35.87
CA ARG A 15 54.10 -19.71 -34.57
C ARG A 15 53.67 -18.55 -33.66
N SER A 16 52.61 -18.77 -32.88
CA SER A 16 52.15 -17.87 -31.84
C SER A 16 53.28 -17.63 -30.84
N ARG A 17 53.96 -16.49 -30.95
CA ARG A 17 54.82 -15.98 -29.88
C ARG A 17 53.92 -15.72 -28.68
N LYS A 18 53.86 -16.67 -27.74
CA LYS A 18 53.36 -16.41 -26.38
C LYS A 18 54.16 -15.23 -25.84
N ARG A 19 53.50 -14.07 -25.72
CA ARG A 19 54.05 -12.89 -25.06
C ARG A 19 54.26 -13.26 -23.60
N ALA A 20 55.50 -13.56 -23.23
CA ALA A 20 55.91 -13.73 -21.82
C ALA A 20 55.90 -12.41 -21.03
N GLY A 21 55.31 -11.34 -21.57
CA GLY A 21 55.22 -10.02 -20.94
C GLY A 21 53.93 -9.74 -20.16
N SER A 22 52.86 -10.54 -20.30
CA SER A 22 51.57 -10.23 -19.65
C SER A 22 51.52 -10.62 -18.17
N PHE A 23 52.24 -11.67 -17.76
CA PHE A 23 52.16 -12.19 -16.40
C PHE A 23 52.86 -11.28 -15.37
N LEU A 24 53.99 -10.65 -15.77
CA LEU A 24 54.71 -9.71 -14.92
C LEU A 24 54.00 -8.36 -14.79
N GLU A 25 53.25 -7.92 -15.82
CA GLU A 25 52.42 -6.71 -15.76
C GLU A 25 51.20 -6.88 -14.86
N GLU A 26 50.57 -8.06 -14.86
CA GLU A 26 49.46 -8.38 -13.96
C GLU A 26 49.93 -8.48 -12.51
N ASP A 27 51.05 -9.15 -12.24
CA ASP A 27 51.64 -9.21 -10.90
C ASP A 27 52.05 -7.83 -10.36
N PHE A 28 52.53 -6.93 -11.24
CA PHE A 28 52.83 -5.56 -10.85
C PHE A 28 51.59 -4.74 -10.56
N LYS A 29 50.50 -4.91 -11.33
CA LYS A 29 49.21 -4.26 -11.06
C LYS A 29 48.61 -4.75 -9.75
N ILE A 30 48.63 -6.06 -9.49
CA ILE A 30 48.12 -6.65 -8.24
C ILE A 30 48.96 -6.18 -7.04
N LYS A 31 50.29 -6.16 -7.14
CA LYS A 31 51.16 -5.64 -6.07
C LYS A 31 50.98 -4.14 -5.84
N ARG A 32 50.73 -3.36 -6.89
CA ARG A 32 50.47 -1.91 -6.77
C ARG A 32 49.11 -1.64 -6.13
N LEU A 33 48.07 -2.40 -6.49
CA LEU A 33 46.74 -2.31 -5.87
C LEU A 33 46.78 -2.76 -4.40
N LYS A 34 47.49 -3.84 -4.08
CA LYS A 34 47.74 -4.24 -2.68
C LYS A 34 48.47 -3.16 -1.89
N ARG A 35 49.50 -2.54 -2.47
CA ARG A 35 50.26 -1.49 -1.78
C ARG A 35 49.42 -0.21 -1.56
N ILE A 36 48.53 0.13 -2.48
CA ILE A 36 47.56 1.23 -2.29
C ILE A 36 46.55 0.87 -1.17
N TRP A 37 46.13 -0.40 -1.12
CA TRP A 37 45.22 -0.92 -0.09
C TRP A 37 45.89 -1.03 1.29
N ASP A 38 47.19 -1.32 1.34
CA ASP A 38 47.97 -1.49 2.57
C ASP A 38 48.55 -0.15 3.09
N ASP A 39 48.62 0.91 2.26
CA ASP A 39 49.03 2.28 2.67
C ASP A 39 47.88 3.07 3.33
N GLU A 40 46.62 2.62 3.21
CA GLU A 40 45.51 3.15 4.00
C GLU A 40 45.61 2.60 5.42
N THR A 41 46.27 3.37 6.29
CA THR A 41 46.45 3.01 7.71
C THR A 41 45.13 2.61 8.37
N PRO A 42 45.15 1.72 9.38
CA PRO A 42 43.93 1.30 10.07
C PRO A 42 43.03 2.45 10.56
N GLN A 43 43.66 3.56 10.91
CA GLN A 43 43.02 4.78 11.36
C GLN A 43 42.14 5.44 10.27
N SER A 44 42.54 5.32 9.00
CA SER A 44 41.78 5.83 7.84
C SER A 44 40.50 5.06 7.58
N TRP A 45 40.45 3.74 7.86
CA TRP A 45 39.21 2.97 7.71
C TRP A 45 38.26 3.18 8.89
N GLU A 46 38.79 3.33 10.10
CA GLU A 46 37.98 3.67 11.28
C GLU A 46 37.30 5.03 11.10
N GLU A 47 38.03 6.03 10.62
CA GLU A 47 37.49 7.35 10.27
C GLU A 47 36.45 7.26 9.16
N ALA A 48 36.71 6.49 8.09
CA ALA A 48 35.74 6.29 7.02
C ALA A 48 34.46 5.57 7.49
N LEU A 49 34.58 4.56 8.37
CA LEU A 49 33.42 3.90 8.97
C LEU A 49 32.64 4.82 9.90
N ALA A 50 33.34 5.66 10.68
CA ALA A 50 32.71 6.66 11.54
C ALA A 50 31.92 7.69 10.70
N GLU A 51 32.51 8.16 9.60
CA GLU A 51 31.83 9.07 8.66
C GLU A 51 30.62 8.40 7.99
N ILE A 52 30.75 7.15 7.54
CA ILE A 52 29.62 6.39 6.98
C ILE A 52 28.51 6.23 8.02
N ALA A 53 28.84 5.95 9.29
CA ALA A 53 27.85 5.84 10.36
C ALA A 53 27.17 7.19 10.63
N PHE A 54 27.92 8.29 10.62
CA PHE A 54 27.39 9.64 10.78
C PHE A 54 26.44 10.01 9.63
N LEU A 55 26.84 9.79 8.38
CA LEU A 55 26.01 10.05 7.20
C LEU A 55 24.74 9.20 7.19
N LYS A 56 24.82 7.92 7.59
CA LYS A 56 23.64 7.06 7.74
C LYS A 56 22.66 7.60 8.79
N ARG A 57 23.17 8.12 9.90
CA ARG A 57 22.35 8.75 10.93
C ARG A 57 21.67 10.01 10.39
N GLN A 58 22.42 10.91 9.75
CA GLN A 58 21.84 12.12 9.16
C GLN A 58 20.78 11.81 8.11
N LEU A 59 21.03 10.80 7.26
CA LEU A 59 20.04 10.34 6.30
C LEU A 59 18.77 9.83 7.01
N SER A 60 18.92 9.03 8.07
CA SER A 60 17.78 8.57 8.88
C SER A 60 16.98 9.74 9.45
N ASP A 61 17.65 10.74 10.03
CA ASP A 61 17.01 11.92 10.62
C ASP A 61 16.24 12.73 9.56
N VAL A 62 16.79 12.87 8.35
CA VAL A 62 16.11 13.55 7.23
C VAL A 62 14.89 12.76 6.76
N LEU A 63 14.98 11.44 6.65
CA LEU A 63 13.86 10.61 6.22
C LEU A 63 12.73 10.60 7.27
N GLU A 64 13.07 10.57 8.56
CA GLU A 64 12.09 10.71 9.65
C GLU A 64 11.43 12.08 9.66
N PHE A 65 12.18 13.15 9.38
CA PHE A 65 11.62 14.49 9.20
C PHE A 65 10.61 14.52 8.05
N ILE A 66 10.92 13.89 6.92
CA ILE A 66 10.00 13.84 5.76
C ILE A 66 8.69 13.15 6.11
N ASP A 67 8.77 12.01 6.81
CA ASP A 67 7.58 11.26 7.27
C ASP A 67 6.75 12.11 8.23
N THR A 68 7.40 12.69 9.25
CA THR A 68 6.75 13.47 10.32
C THR A 68 6.04 14.71 9.78
N HIS A 69 6.64 15.36 8.78
CA HIS A 69 6.08 16.58 8.18
C HIS A 69 5.17 16.29 6.99
N CYS A 70 5.03 15.03 6.57
CA CYS A 70 4.20 14.59 5.44
C CYS A 70 4.54 15.33 4.13
N VAL A 71 5.84 15.43 3.82
CA VAL A 71 6.34 16.11 2.61
C VAL A 71 6.81 15.13 1.53
N GLN A 72 6.56 13.84 1.70
CA GLN A 72 6.97 12.77 0.79
C GLN A 72 6.46 12.97 -0.65
N ILE A 73 5.21 13.41 -0.84
CA ILE A 73 4.65 13.64 -2.18
C ILE A 73 5.44 14.71 -2.97
N SER A 74 6.17 15.59 -2.29
CA SER A 74 7.01 16.61 -2.91
C SER A 74 8.49 16.20 -3.02
N ALA A 75 8.85 15.03 -2.50
CA ALA A 75 10.24 14.58 -2.51
C ALA A 75 10.64 14.04 -3.90
N PRO A 76 11.92 14.18 -4.30
CA PRO A 76 12.41 13.62 -5.56
C PRO A 76 12.26 12.09 -5.63
N PRO A 77 12.16 11.48 -6.83
CA PRO A 77 11.98 10.03 -6.97
C PRO A 77 13.02 9.18 -6.24
N ALA A 78 14.29 9.62 -6.22
CA ALA A 78 15.36 8.92 -5.50
C ALA A 78 15.10 8.85 -3.98
N ILE A 79 14.51 9.90 -3.39
CA ILE A 79 14.15 9.94 -1.98
C ILE A 79 12.88 9.12 -1.74
N ASN A 80 11.90 9.19 -2.64
CA ASN A 80 10.68 8.36 -2.53
C ASN A 80 10.99 6.86 -2.54
N ASN A 81 11.91 6.41 -3.40
CA ASN A 81 12.34 5.01 -3.40
C ASN A 81 12.97 4.60 -2.06
N LEU A 82 13.76 5.49 -1.45
CA LEU A 82 14.35 5.25 -0.13
C LEU A 82 13.29 5.25 0.98
N LEU A 83 12.30 6.14 0.93
CA LEU A 83 11.21 6.19 1.90
C LEU A 83 10.32 4.93 1.80
N ASN A 84 9.93 4.57 0.58
CA ASN A 84 9.04 3.43 0.31
C ASN A 84 9.70 2.08 0.64
N SER A 85 11.03 1.96 0.55
CA SER A 85 11.75 0.73 0.90
C SER A 85 11.96 0.53 2.41
N ARG A 86 11.56 1.49 3.25
CA ARG A 86 11.61 1.34 4.71
C ARG A 86 10.42 0.53 5.19
N ALA A 87 10.58 -0.15 6.32
CA ALA A 87 9.53 -0.96 6.96
C ALA A 87 8.23 -0.21 7.32
N ARG A 88 8.21 1.13 7.25
CA ARG A 88 7.02 1.96 7.48
C ARG A 88 6.66 2.82 6.27
N GLY A 89 7.27 2.55 5.11
CA GLY A 89 7.16 3.37 3.91
C GLY A 89 5.72 3.48 3.41
N ALA A 90 5.00 2.35 3.30
CA ALA A 90 3.61 2.33 2.89
C ALA A 90 2.71 3.10 3.87
N THR A 91 2.88 2.88 5.17
CA THR A 91 2.13 3.59 6.22
C THR A 91 2.39 5.10 6.21
N ALA A 92 3.65 5.52 6.10
CA ALA A 92 4.03 6.94 6.07
C ALA A 92 3.50 7.65 4.81
N LEU A 93 3.54 6.97 3.66
CA LEU A 93 2.95 7.46 2.42
C LEU A 93 1.43 7.60 2.55
N ALA A 94 0.75 6.60 3.10
CA ALA A 94 -0.69 6.64 3.31
C ALA A 94 -1.12 7.78 4.25
N GLN A 95 -0.40 7.98 5.36
CA GLN A 95 -0.61 9.10 6.28
C GLN A 95 -0.40 10.44 5.58
N THR A 96 0.64 10.54 4.75
CA THR A 96 0.93 11.74 3.96
C THR A 96 -0.20 12.06 2.99
N ILE A 97 -0.69 11.06 2.24
CA ILE A 97 -1.81 11.21 1.31
C ILE A 97 -3.06 11.67 2.07
N SER A 98 -3.44 10.97 3.15
CA SER A 98 -4.62 11.33 3.96
C SER A 98 -4.55 12.77 4.48
N LYS A 99 -3.41 13.18 5.06
CA LYS A 99 -3.24 14.56 5.55
C LYS A 99 -3.38 15.58 4.42
N LYS A 100 -2.78 15.30 3.26
CA LYS A 100 -2.85 16.20 2.11
C LYS A 100 -4.25 16.27 1.50
N MET A 101 -5.02 15.17 1.56
CA MET A 101 -6.43 15.17 1.22
C MET A 101 -7.23 16.06 2.17
N SER A 102 -7.03 15.97 3.48
CA SER A 102 -7.67 16.86 4.46
C SER A 102 -7.32 18.33 4.22
N GLU A 103 -6.04 18.66 4.03
CA GLU A 103 -5.58 20.02 3.69
C GLU A 103 -6.18 20.55 2.38
N ALA A 104 -6.54 19.66 1.45
CA ALA A 104 -7.23 20.01 0.20
C ALA A 104 -8.72 20.25 0.39
N TYR A 105 -9.33 19.41 1.24
CA TYR A 105 -10.76 19.31 1.44
C TYR A 105 -11.29 20.46 2.29
N GLU A 106 -10.69 20.69 3.47
CA GLU A 106 -11.19 21.63 4.48
C GLU A 106 -11.47 23.03 3.92
N PRO A 107 -10.57 23.68 3.15
CA PRO A 107 -10.81 25.04 2.66
C PRO A 107 -11.95 25.12 1.64
N ILE A 108 -12.22 24.03 0.92
CA ILE A 108 -13.25 23.95 -0.13
C ILE A 108 -14.59 23.62 0.52
N TYR A 109 -14.61 22.64 1.42
CA TYR A 109 -15.82 22.18 2.11
C TYR A 109 -16.53 23.31 2.86
N ASP A 110 -15.81 24.17 3.58
CA ASP A 110 -16.39 25.32 4.28
C ASP A 110 -17.13 26.29 3.33
N GLN A 111 -16.73 26.33 2.07
CA GLN A 111 -17.33 27.18 1.04
C GLN A 111 -18.55 26.54 0.36
N THR A 112 -18.75 25.22 0.49
CA THR A 112 -19.88 24.50 -0.11
C THR A 112 -21.21 24.81 0.54
N PHE A 113 -21.23 25.17 1.84
CA PHE A 113 -22.44 25.57 2.55
C PHE A 113 -23.07 26.87 2.01
N ASP A 114 -22.26 27.72 1.37
CA ASP A 114 -22.69 28.97 0.75
C ASP A 114 -22.34 29.00 -0.74
N SER A 115 -22.54 27.85 -1.40
CA SER A 115 -22.26 27.65 -2.83
C SER A 115 -22.87 28.73 -3.73
N ARG A 116 -24.03 29.30 -3.36
CA ARG A 116 -24.68 30.40 -4.07
C ARG A 116 -23.86 31.70 -4.10
N ARG A 117 -23.03 31.95 -3.08
CA ARG A 117 -22.18 33.14 -3.00
C ARG A 117 -20.74 32.84 -3.42
N THR A 118 -20.23 31.66 -3.09
CA THR A 118 -18.83 31.28 -3.36
C THR A 118 -18.64 30.74 -4.77
N GLY A 119 -19.70 30.18 -5.38
CA GLY A 119 -19.61 29.44 -6.64
C GLY A 119 -18.91 28.09 -6.52
N VAL A 120 -18.60 27.64 -5.30
CA VAL A 120 -17.93 26.37 -5.01
C VAL A 120 -18.98 25.26 -4.92
N THR A 121 -18.76 24.17 -5.65
CA THR A 121 -19.70 23.04 -5.74
C THR A 121 -19.05 21.72 -5.34
N SER A 122 -19.84 20.64 -5.33
CA SER A 122 -19.33 19.28 -5.11
C SER A 122 -18.31 18.85 -6.19
N ASP A 123 -18.34 19.45 -7.37
CA ASP A 123 -17.37 19.17 -8.44
C ASP A 123 -15.97 19.69 -8.10
N ASP A 124 -15.88 20.78 -7.35
CA ASP A 124 -14.59 21.31 -6.88
C ASP A 124 -13.97 20.38 -5.83
N LEU A 125 -14.80 19.81 -4.94
CA LEU A 125 -14.38 18.76 -4.01
C LEU A 125 -13.88 17.52 -4.78
N SER A 126 -14.67 17.04 -5.74
CA SER A 126 -14.30 15.90 -6.57
C SER A 126 -13.00 16.15 -7.34
N ARG A 127 -12.80 17.34 -7.92
CA ARG A 127 -11.55 17.73 -8.60
C ARG A 127 -10.37 17.79 -7.63
N ALA A 128 -10.59 18.27 -6.41
CA ALA A 128 -9.57 18.33 -5.37
C ALA A 128 -9.16 16.93 -4.89
N MET A 129 -10.09 15.97 -4.83
CA MET A 129 -9.79 14.58 -4.48
C MET A 129 -9.15 13.80 -5.62
N ALA A 130 -9.57 14.04 -6.87
CA ALA A 130 -9.05 13.35 -8.06
C ALA A 130 -7.52 13.44 -8.19
N ARG A 131 -6.91 14.53 -7.73
CA ARG A 131 -5.45 14.74 -7.80
C ARG A 131 -4.62 13.77 -6.95
N PHE A 132 -5.25 13.06 -6.01
CA PHE A 132 -4.59 12.11 -5.10
C PHE A 132 -4.67 10.66 -5.58
N ILE A 133 -5.54 10.37 -6.55
CA ILE A 133 -5.75 9.02 -7.08
C ILE A 133 -4.44 8.40 -7.61
N PRO A 134 -3.59 9.12 -8.38
CA PRO A 134 -2.31 8.56 -8.84
C PRO A 134 -1.37 8.15 -7.71
N GLN A 135 -1.35 8.88 -6.59
CA GLN A 135 -0.51 8.55 -5.43
C GLN A 135 -1.06 7.36 -4.65
N ILE A 136 -2.39 7.20 -4.58
CA ILE A 136 -3.02 6.01 -4.01
C ILE A 136 -2.71 4.78 -4.88
N GLU A 137 -2.71 4.94 -6.21
CA GLU A 137 -2.29 3.89 -7.14
C GLU A 137 -0.81 3.53 -7.01
N GLU A 138 0.06 4.51 -6.75
CA GLU A 138 1.48 4.25 -6.42
C GLU A 138 1.63 3.49 -5.11
N LEU A 139 0.86 3.86 -4.07
CA LEU A 139 0.81 3.14 -2.80
C LEU A 139 0.39 1.68 -3.02
N ALA A 140 -0.67 1.43 -3.79
CA ALA A 140 -1.16 0.08 -4.08
C ALA A 140 -0.13 -0.81 -4.81
N ARG A 141 0.88 -0.20 -5.46
CA ARG A 141 1.96 -0.90 -6.19
C ARG A 141 3.19 -1.18 -5.33
N LEU A 142 3.22 -0.76 -4.07
CA LEU A 142 4.34 -1.07 -3.18
C LEU A 142 4.34 -2.55 -2.79
N ASP A 143 5.54 -3.12 -2.72
CA ASP A 143 5.79 -4.48 -2.23
C ASP A 143 5.78 -4.46 -0.69
N ASP A 144 4.61 -4.25 -0.11
CA ASP A 144 4.35 -4.16 1.32
C ASP A 144 2.97 -4.77 1.60
N ASP A 145 2.89 -5.66 2.60
CA ASP A 145 1.67 -6.42 2.91
C ASP A 145 0.47 -5.51 3.25
N ASP A 146 0.73 -4.35 3.84
CA ASP A 146 -0.31 -3.40 4.26
C ASP A 146 -0.71 -2.44 3.13
N ALA A 147 0.09 -2.32 2.06
CA ALA A 147 -0.08 -1.31 1.01
C ALA A 147 -1.47 -1.35 0.37
N LEU A 148 -1.95 -2.54 0.00
CA LEU A 148 -3.27 -2.70 -0.63
C LEU A 148 -4.41 -2.33 0.32
N GLY A 149 -4.30 -2.68 1.61
CA GLY A 149 -5.29 -2.31 2.62
C GLY A 149 -5.32 -0.81 2.86
N LEU A 150 -4.15 -0.17 2.95
CA LEU A 150 -4.02 1.27 3.08
C LEU A 150 -4.59 2.01 1.86
N ALA A 151 -4.26 1.56 0.65
CA ALA A 151 -4.78 2.12 -0.59
C ALA A 151 -6.32 2.01 -0.64
N TYR A 152 -6.88 0.85 -0.29
CA TYR A 152 -8.32 0.63 -0.19
C TYR A 152 -9.01 1.69 0.68
N HIS A 153 -8.49 1.92 1.89
CA HIS A 153 -9.04 2.92 2.80
C HIS A 153 -8.95 4.34 2.26
N LEU A 154 -7.86 4.70 1.60
CA LEU A 154 -7.71 6.03 0.99
C LEU A 154 -8.69 6.26 -0.16
N VAL A 155 -9.02 5.24 -0.97
CA VAL A 155 -10.06 5.41 -2.01
C VAL A 155 -11.45 5.60 -1.39
N PHE A 156 -11.76 4.93 -0.28
CA PHE A 156 -12.98 5.22 0.50
C PHE A 156 -12.98 6.64 1.07
N GLN A 157 -11.82 7.16 1.47
CA GLN A 157 -11.69 8.56 1.90
C GLN A 157 -11.91 9.53 0.73
N VAL A 158 -11.42 9.20 -0.48
CA VAL A 158 -11.71 9.96 -1.71
C VAL A 158 -13.21 10.04 -1.92
N LYS A 159 -13.92 8.90 -1.91
CA LYS A 159 -15.39 8.86 -1.97
C LYS A 159 -16.01 9.86 -1.00
N ASN A 160 -15.73 9.70 0.30
CA ASN A 160 -16.40 10.46 1.35
C ASN A 160 -16.17 11.96 1.18
N ASN A 161 -14.96 12.35 0.75
CA ASN A 161 -14.56 13.74 0.60
C ASN A 161 -14.96 14.35 -0.76
N SER A 162 -15.32 13.56 -1.76
CA SER A 162 -15.69 14.05 -3.10
C SER A 162 -17.10 14.62 -3.17
N TYR A 163 -17.98 14.30 -2.22
CA TYR A 163 -19.37 14.77 -2.19
C TYR A 163 -19.60 15.92 -1.20
N GLY A 164 -18.92 15.90 -0.05
CA GLY A 164 -19.23 16.80 1.06
C GLY A 164 -20.69 16.66 1.54
N ASP A 165 -21.23 17.72 2.15
CA ASP A 165 -22.63 17.81 2.57
C ASP A 165 -23.51 18.59 1.57
N ALA A 166 -22.99 18.85 0.37
CA ALA A 166 -23.69 19.66 -0.61
C ALA A 166 -24.90 18.90 -1.19
N PRO A 167 -26.11 19.51 -1.24
CA PRO A 167 -27.21 18.95 -2.01
C PRO A 167 -26.78 18.97 -3.48
N GLY A 168 -26.52 17.79 -4.04
CA GLY A 168 -25.88 17.63 -5.34
C GLY A 168 -26.53 18.48 -6.43
N ASP A 169 -25.74 19.37 -7.00
CA ASP A 169 -25.99 19.99 -8.31
C ASP A 169 -25.53 19.10 -9.47
N GLY A 170 -24.87 17.97 -9.16
CA GLY A 170 -24.97 16.71 -9.88
C GLY A 170 -24.69 16.79 -11.38
N GLU A 171 -23.57 17.37 -11.81
CA GLU A 171 -23.05 17.02 -13.12
C GLU A 171 -22.67 15.52 -13.11
N CYS A 172 -23.17 14.76 -14.09
CA CYS A 172 -23.05 13.29 -14.13
C CYS A 172 -21.62 12.77 -14.39
N ASP A 173 -20.61 13.64 -14.59
CA ASP A 173 -19.23 13.19 -14.89
C ASP A 173 -18.22 13.92 -14.03
N ARG A 174 -18.19 13.58 -12.75
CA ARG A 174 -17.27 14.21 -11.81
C ARG A 174 -15.86 13.65 -11.93
N PRO A 175 -14.82 14.48 -11.74
CA PRO A 175 -13.44 14.10 -12.04
C PRO A 175 -12.89 12.91 -11.24
N SER A 176 -13.33 12.70 -9.99
CA SER A 176 -12.82 11.61 -9.16
C SER A 176 -13.57 10.28 -9.33
N ASP A 177 -14.82 10.31 -9.81
CA ASP A 177 -15.75 9.18 -9.79
C ASP A 177 -15.20 7.96 -10.53
N LYS A 178 -15.05 8.07 -11.86
CA LYS A 178 -14.56 6.95 -12.69
C LYS A 178 -13.15 6.48 -12.30
N PRO A 179 -12.17 7.38 -12.07
CA PRO A 179 -10.82 6.92 -11.69
C PRO A 179 -10.80 6.27 -10.30
N ALA A 180 -11.60 6.74 -9.34
CA ALA A 180 -11.68 6.15 -8.02
C ALA A 180 -12.35 4.77 -8.06
N ASP A 181 -13.43 4.60 -8.84
CA ASP A 181 -14.08 3.29 -8.99
C ASP A 181 -13.14 2.27 -9.64
N ALA A 182 -12.47 2.64 -10.72
CA ALA A 182 -11.51 1.77 -11.39
C ALA A 182 -10.38 1.33 -10.44
N LEU A 183 -9.83 2.28 -9.67
CA LEU A 183 -8.77 1.99 -8.70
C LEU A 183 -9.29 1.11 -7.54
N LEU A 184 -10.47 1.41 -6.99
CA LEU A 184 -11.05 0.63 -5.90
C LEU A 184 -11.35 -0.80 -6.35
N ALA A 185 -11.97 -0.97 -7.52
CA ALA A 185 -12.22 -2.30 -8.11
C ALA A 185 -10.92 -3.08 -8.36
N HIS A 186 -9.86 -2.40 -8.81
CA HIS A 186 -8.54 -3.01 -8.97
C HIS A 186 -7.96 -3.48 -7.63
N VAL A 187 -7.95 -2.61 -6.62
CA VAL A 187 -7.43 -2.92 -5.28
C VAL A 187 -8.24 -4.05 -4.63
N ILE A 188 -9.57 -4.07 -4.75
CA ILE A 188 -10.42 -5.16 -4.24
C ILE A 188 -9.97 -6.51 -4.80
N ARG A 189 -9.75 -6.60 -6.11
CA ARG A 189 -9.30 -7.84 -6.76
C ARG A 189 -7.91 -8.24 -6.31
N GLN A 190 -6.96 -7.31 -6.25
CA GLN A 190 -5.60 -7.60 -5.80
C GLN A 190 -5.55 -8.05 -4.33
N ARG A 191 -6.32 -7.41 -3.44
CA ARG A 191 -6.42 -7.83 -2.04
C ARG A 191 -6.96 -9.24 -1.92
N ALA A 192 -7.97 -9.58 -2.73
CA ALA A 192 -8.55 -10.91 -2.75
C ALA A 192 -7.58 -11.96 -3.32
N GLU A 193 -6.81 -11.62 -4.37
CA GLU A 193 -5.75 -12.49 -4.93
C GLU A 193 -4.60 -12.71 -3.95
N ALA A 194 -4.28 -11.69 -3.15
CA ALA A 194 -3.31 -11.78 -2.05
C ALA A 194 -3.83 -12.55 -0.81
N GLY A 195 -5.08 -13.03 -0.84
CA GLY A 195 -5.68 -13.78 0.28
C GLY A 195 -5.97 -12.92 1.50
N GLN A 196 -6.02 -11.59 1.36
CA GLN A 196 -6.38 -10.71 2.47
C GLN A 196 -7.86 -10.92 2.83
N VAL A 197 -8.15 -10.96 4.13
CA VAL A 197 -9.51 -11.13 4.63
C VAL A 197 -9.97 -9.82 5.24
N TRP A 198 -11.13 -9.34 4.80
CA TRP A 198 -11.84 -8.21 5.40
C TRP A 198 -13.34 -8.39 5.22
N ASN A 199 -14.16 -7.52 5.81
CA ASN A 199 -15.61 -7.67 5.78
C ASN A 199 -16.21 -7.19 4.44
N TRP A 200 -16.12 -8.02 3.40
CA TRP A 200 -16.63 -7.70 2.05
C TRP A 200 -18.12 -7.41 2.03
N ALA A 201 -18.90 -8.16 2.82
CA ALA A 201 -20.34 -8.01 2.89
C ALA A 201 -20.76 -6.66 3.50
N LYS A 202 -20.05 -6.19 4.54
CA LYS A 202 -20.27 -4.86 5.12
C LYS A 202 -20.00 -3.77 4.10
N ASP A 203 -18.85 -3.81 3.44
CA ASP A 203 -18.44 -2.78 2.50
C ASP A 203 -19.35 -2.77 1.25
N LEU A 204 -19.80 -3.94 0.78
CA LEU A 204 -20.81 -4.06 -0.26
C LEU A 204 -22.16 -3.46 0.18
N GLY A 205 -22.54 -3.68 1.44
CA GLY A 205 -23.72 -3.09 2.05
C GLY A 205 -23.66 -1.57 2.06
N GLU A 206 -22.54 -0.99 2.50
CA GLU A 206 -22.31 0.45 2.51
C GLU A 206 -22.44 1.07 1.10
N LEU A 207 -21.75 0.50 0.10
CA LEU A 207 -21.86 0.98 -1.28
C LEU A 207 -23.27 0.79 -1.85
N SER A 208 -23.98 -0.26 -1.45
CA SER A 208 -25.35 -0.51 -1.93
C SER A 208 -26.37 0.45 -1.33
N VAL A 209 -26.20 0.85 -0.06
CA VAL A 209 -27.04 1.88 0.57
C VAL A 209 -26.82 3.23 -0.13
N GLU A 210 -25.57 3.58 -0.40
CA GLU A 210 -25.25 4.81 -1.11
C GLU A 210 -25.77 4.80 -2.55
N ALA A 211 -25.62 3.69 -3.28
CA ALA A 211 -26.15 3.53 -4.63
C ALA A 211 -27.66 3.83 -4.67
N LYS A 212 -28.39 3.26 -3.71
CA LYS A 212 -29.83 3.47 -3.59
C LYS A 212 -30.16 4.92 -3.25
N SER A 213 -29.39 5.54 -2.37
CA SER A 213 -29.56 6.96 -2.05
C SER A 213 -29.35 7.83 -3.28
N LEU A 214 -28.32 7.58 -4.10
CA LEU A 214 -28.06 8.31 -5.33
C LEU A 214 -29.20 8.12 -6.35
N GLU A 215 -29.70 6.89 -6.49
CA GLU A 215 -30.84 6.56 -7.36
C GLU A 215 -32.12 7.33 -6.95
N GLU A 216 -32.38 7.47 -5.65
CA GLU A 216 -33.52 8.26 -5.13
C GLU A 216 -33.43 9.76 -5.52
N TYR A 217 -32.21 10.29 -5.73
CA TYR A 217 -31.96 11.63 -6.25
C TYR A 217 -31.82 11.68 -7.78
N GLY A 218 -31.97 10.55 -8.49
CA GLY A 218 -31.79 10.46 -9.94
C GLY A 218 -30.34 10.59 -10.41
N ILE A 219 -29.38 10.35 -9.52
CA ILE A 219 -27.94 10.42 -9.78
C ILE A 219 -27.44 9.00 -10.08
N GLU A 220 -26.65 8.84 -11.14
CA GLU A 220 -26.01 7.57 -11.48
C GLU A 220 -24.95 7.20 -10.42
N GLU A 221 -24.90 5.92 -10.03
CA GLU A 221 -23.87 5.47 -9.09
C GLU A 221 -22.47 5.59 -9.71
N TRP A 222 -21.52 6.05 -8.91
CA TRP A 222 -20.16 6.29 -9.39
C TRP A 222 -19.24 5.08 -9.24
N PHE A 223 -19.63 4.06 -8.46
CA PHE A 223 -18.82 2.87 -8.13
C PHE A 223 -19.33 1.51 -8.68
N PRO A 224 -19.91 1.44 -9.89
CA PRO A 224 -20.51 0.20 -10.38
C PRO A 224 -19.50 -0.96 -10.48
N GLU A 225 -18.22 -0.67 -10.78
CA GLU A 225 -17.20 -1.71 -10.90
C GLU A 225 -16.78 -2.27 -9.54
N SER A 226 -16.62 -1.41 -8.53
CA SER A 226 -16.25 -1.79 -7.17
C SER A 226 -17.34 -2.63 -6.52
N ARG A 227 -18.62 -2.24 -6.69
CA ARG A 227 -19.76 -3.06 -6.23
C ARG A 227 -19.78 -4.43 -6.90
N ARG A 228 -19.54 -4.48 -8.21
CA ARG A 228 -19.43 -5.76 -8.93
C ARG A 228 -18.31 -6.63 -8.36
N ALA A 229 -17.12 -6.07 -8.14
CA ALA A 229 -15.99 -6.80 -7.58
C ALA A 229 -16.30 -7.36 -6.18
N LEU A 230 -16.91 -6.57 -5.29
CA LEU A 230 -17.32 -7.07 -3.97
C LEU A 230 -18.41 -8.14 -4.04
N ARG A 231 -19.40 -8.01 -4.93
CA ARG A 231 -20.43 -9.06 -5.14
C ARG A 231 -19.81 -10.39 -5.58
N GLU A 232 -18.84 -10.35 -6.48
CA GLU A 232 -18.11 -11.55 -6.92
C GLU A 232 -17.39 -12.24 -5.75
N LEU A 233 -16.79 -11.45 -4.84
CA LEU A 233 -16.11 -11.99 -3.66
C LEU A 233 -17.06 -12.61 -2.64
N VAL A 234 -18.17 -11.93 -2.34
CA VAL A 234 -19.22 -12.44 -1.43
C VAL A 234 -19.80 -13.75 -1.99
N ALA A 235 -20.14 -13.79 -3.28
CA ALA A 235 -20.66 -14.99 -3.92
C ALA A 235 -19.67 -16.17 -3.88
N ARG A 236 -18.36 -15.90 -3.95
CA ARG A 236 -17.32 -16.93 -3.82
C ARG A 236 -17.23 -17.49 -2.40
N THR A 237 -17.35 -16.64 -1.39
CA THR A 237 -17.27 -17.08 0.02
C THR A 237 -18.50 -17.85 0.46
N ASP A 238 -19.69 -17.40 0.05
CA ASP A 238 -20.96 -18.11 0.33
C ASP A 238 -21.00 -19.51 -0.34
N GLY A 239 -20.26 -19.69 -1.45
CA GLY A 239 -20.11 -20.98 -2.12
C GLY A 239 -19.03 -21.90 -1.55
N GLU A 240 -18.07 -21.35 -0.80
CA GLU A 240 -16.96 -22.12 -0.17
C GLU A 240 -17.35 -22.68 1.22
N GLU A 241 -18.37 -22.13 1.89
CA GLU A 241 -18.89 -22.68 3.15
C GLU A 241 -19.60 -24.04 2.98
N GLU A 242 -20.02 -24.42 1.77
CA GLU A 242 -20.68 -25.71 1.50
C GLU A 242 -19.70 -26.91 1.41
N GLU A 243 -18.38 -26.65 1.37
CA GLU A 243 -17.32 -27.69 1.41
C GLU A 243 -16.56 -27.70 2.76
N ALA A 244 -17.16 -27.17 3.83
CA ALA A 244 -16.68 -27.43 5.18
C ALA A 244 -17.10 -28.86 5.60
N LEU A 245 -16.10 -29.75 5.70
CA LEU A 245 -16.20 -31.13 6.19
C LEU A 245 -17.27 -31.30 7.28
N PRO A 246 -18.13 -32.35 7.21
CA PRO A 246 -19.14 -32.57 8.23
C PRO A 246 -18.48 -32.69 9.60
N LEU A 247 -18.88 -31.79 10.51
CA LEU A 247 -18.57 -31.91 11.93
C LEU A 247 -18.89 -33.35 12.37
N PRO A 248 -17.96 -34.05 13.04
CA PRO A 248 -18.24 -35.38 13.56
C PRO A 248 -19.44 -35.27 14.51
N LYS A 249 -20.53 -35.93 14.12
CA LYS A 249 -21.74 -36.04 14.94
C LYS A 249 -21.35 -36.73 16.24
N ASP A 250 -21.45 -36.00 17.34
CA ASP A 250 -21.65 -36.45 18.71
C ASP A 250 -21.27 -37.93 18.96
N GLU A 251 -19.96 -38.21 18.98
CA GLU A 251 -19.48 -39.31 19.80
C GLU A 251 -19.21 -38.75 21.21
N PRO A 252 -19.90 -39.22 22.25
CA PRO A 252 -19.64 -38.79 23.61
C PRO A 252 -18.23 -39.22 24.00
N LEU A 253 -17.34 -38.24 24.17
CA LEU A 253 -16.03 -38.44 24.79
C LEU A 253 -16.25 -38.85 26.26
N GLU A 254 -16.09 -40.14 26.55
CA GLU A 254 -15.87 -40.61 27.92
C GLU A 254 -14.51 -40.10 28.39
N VAL A 255 -14.51 -38.94 29.05
CA VAL A 255 -13.34 -38.41 29.74
C VAL A 255 -13.29 -39.05 31.13
N ALA A 256 -12.36 -39.98 31.32
CA ALA A 256 -11.97 -40.44 32.64
C ALA A 256 -11.39 -39.26 33.43
N VAL A 257 -12.04 -38.93 34.54
CA VAL A 257 -11.55 -37.94 35.51
C VAL A 257 -10.67 -38.68 36.50
N GLU A 258 -9.36 -38.41 36.46
CA GLU A 258 -8.49 -38.65 37.61
C GLU A 258 -8.22 -37.31 38.29
N ASP A 259 -8.83 -37.13 39.46
CA ASP A 259 -8.56 -36.06 40.41
C ASP A 259 -7.24 -36.31 41.13
N GLU A 260 -6.29 -35.38 41.07
CA GLU A 260 -5.21 -35.25 42.07
C GLU A 260 -4.84 -33.76 42.22
N ALA A 261 -4.87 -33.31 43.47
CA ALA A 261 -4.38 -32.03 44.00
C ALA A 261 -5.20 -30.76 43.69
N GLY A 262 -6.06 -30.41 44.65
CA GLY A 262 -6.92 -29.23 44.62
C GLY A 262 -6.23 -27.90 44.91
N ASP A 263 -6.90 -26.84 44.43
CA ASP A 263 -7.07 -25.60 45.16
C ASP A 263 -8.35 -24.90 44.67
N LEU A 264 -9.19 -24.46 45.61
CA LEU A 264 -10.47 -23.81 45.32
C LEU A 264 -10.24 -22.30 45.21
N THR A 265 -10.22 -21.77 43.99
CA THR A 265 -10.41 -20.33 43.78
C THR A 265 -11.86 -20.04 43.37
N PRO A 266 -12.49 -18.99 43.92
CA PRO A 266 -13.87 -18.67 43.60
C PRO A 266 -13.98 -18.09 42.18
N LYS A 267 -14.92 -18.63 41.39
CA LYS A 267 -15.35 -18.09 40.10
C LYS A 267 -15.84 -16.64 40.27
N VAL A 268 -15.03 -15.68 39.85
CA VAL A 268 -15.47 -14.30 39.65
C VAL A 268 -16.40 -14.28 38.45
N THR A 269 -17.67 -13.99 38.70
CA THR A 269 -18.67 -13.76 37.66
C THR A 269 -18.55 -12.29 37.26
N VAL A 270 -18.07 -12.02 36.06
CA VAL A 270 -18.06 -10.66 35.50
C VAL A 270 -19.43 -10.43 34.83
N PRO A 271 -20.23 -9.45 35.27
CA PRO A 271 -21.49 -9.15 34.60
C PRO A 271 -21.23 -8.54 33.23
N VAL A 272 -21.95 -9.05 32.23
CA VAL A 272 -22.04 -8.51 30.87
C VAL A 272 -22.64 -7.10 30.98
N LEU A 273 -21.86 -6.09 30.60
CA LEU A 273 -22.33 -4.71 30.48
C LEU A 273 -23.19 -4.59 29.22
N ASP A 274 -24.43 -4.18 29.44
CA ASP A 274 -25.46 -3.88 28.44
C ASP A 274 -25.07 -2.62 27.64
N VAL A 275 -25.15 -2.69 26.31
CA VAL A 275 -24.60 -1.70 25.36
C VAL A 275 -25.56 -0.51 25.15
N ASP A 276 -26.71 -0.47 25.83
CA ASP A 276 -27.81 0.44 25.50
C ASP A 276 -27.92 1.72 26.38
N GLN A 277 -26.81 2.27 26.87
CA GLN A 277 -26.80 3.46 27.75
C GLN A 277 -25.91 4.64 27.28
N MET A 278 -25.47 4.69 26.01
CA MET A 278 -24.62 5.80 25.49
C MET A 278 -25.35 6.82 24.60
N SER A 279 -26.67 6.96 24.74
CA SER A 279 -27.47 7.98 24.05
C SER A 279 -28.23 8.84 25.05
N LYS A 280 -27.50 9.67 25.82
CA LYS A 280 -28.03 10.82 26.58
C LYS A 280 -26.92 11.64 27.26
N ILE A 281 -26.17 12.44 26.52
CA ILE A 281 -25.68 13.73 27.03
C ILE A 281 -25.84 14.76 25.91
N SER A 282 -26.98 15.44 25.93
CA SER A 282 -27.20 16.73 25.28
C SER A 282 -26.47 17.83 26.06
N LEU A 283 -25.88 18.75 25.29
CA LEU A 283 -26.02 20.21 25.41
C LEU A 283 -26.23 20.79 26.83
N ASN A 284 -25.18 21.44 27.32
CA ASN A 284 -25.14 22.70 28.09
C ASN A 284 -23.63 22.97 28.25
N GLY A 285 -23.01 24.05 27.79
CA GLY A 285 -23.39 25.45 27.86
C GLY A 285 -22.24 26.16 28.58
N ASP A 286 -21.39 26.86 27.82
CA ASP A 286 -20.70 28.12 28.12
C ASP A 286 -19.73 28.48 26.97
#